data_AF-A0A2U0A4M1-F1
#
_entry.id   AF-A0A2U0A4M1-F1
#
_cell.length_a   1.000
_cell.length_b   1.000
_cell.length_c   1.000
_cell.angle_alpha   90.00
_cell.angle_beta   90.00
_cell.angle_gamma   90.00
#
_symmetry.space_group_name_H-M   'P 1'
#
loop_
_entity.id
_entity.type
_entity.pdbx_description
1 polymer ?
#
loop_
_entity_poly.entity_id
_entity_poly.type
_entity_poly.pdbx_seq_one_letter_code
_entity_poly.pdbx_strand_id
1 'polypeptide(L)'
;MQIARELIETTERIAHSIELPVIEEIILPRPDSPQIHDAEFAAICLQDGSMGFFYTLLDDTMQRLHTEIDADAWRGKSPIMLARHYGESDPLARSMGLGAISAVTQHLFRISGYEPDTQTNSMAKMAFSPTDHIGMVGYFPPLV
;
A
#
# COMPACT_ATOMS: atom_id res chain seq x y z
N MET A 1 12.08 -3.46 13.20
CA MET A 1 10.70 -3.19 13.70
C MET A 1 9.91 -4.49 13.56
N GLN A 2 9.26 -4.99 14.61
CA GLN A 2 8.62 -6.32 14.60
C GLN A 2 7.56 -6.47 13.49
N ILE A 3 6.71 -5.46 13.32
CA ILE A 3 5.63 -5.47 12.30
C ILE A 3 6.16 -5.62 10.86
N ALA A 4 7.25 -4.93 10.52
CA ALA A 4 7.79 -4.99 9.15
C ALA A 4 8.23 -6.40 8.77
N ARG A 5 8.91 -7.07 9.71
CA ARG A 5 9.31 -8.45 9.55
C ARG A 5 8.08 -9.38 9.41
N GLU A 6 7.09 -9.24 10.29
CA GLU A 6 5.89 -10.10 10.26
C GLU A 6 5.09 -9.97 8.96
N LEU A 7 4.96 -8.74 8.42
CA LEU A 7 4.27 -8.50 7.15
C LEU A 7 5.04 -9.09 5.97
N ILE A 8 6.38 -8.95 5.94
CA ILE A 8 7.21 -9.58 4.90
C ILE A 8 7.10 -11.10 4.97
N GLU A 9 7.32 -11.71 6.15
CA GLU A 9 7.25 -13.16 6.33
C GLU A 9 5.87 -13.72 5.96
N THR A 10 4.80 -12.99 6.27
CA THR A 10 3.43 -13.38 5.89
C THR A 10 3.22 -13.30 4.38
N THR A 11 3.70 -12.24 3.74
CA THR A 11 3.62 -12.06 2.28
C THR A 11 4.42 -13.14 1.55
N GLU A 12 5.58 -13.52 2.06
CA GLU A 12 6.37 -14.63 1.54
C GLU A 12 5.63 -15.96 1.71
N ARG A 13 5.03 -16.25 2.88
CA ARG A 13 4.23 -17.47 3.06
C ARG A 13 3.05 -17.56 2.07
N ILE A 14 2.40 -16.44 1.78
CA ILE A 14 1.36 -16.37 0.74
C ILE A 14 1.96 -16.75 -0.62
N ALA A 15 3.09 -16.15 -1.00
CA ALA A 15 3.77 -16.45 -2.27
C ALA A 15 4.21 -17.91 -2.44
N HIS A 16 4.49 -18.61 -1.34
CA HIS A 16 4.79 -20.04 -1.37
C HIS A 16 3.53 -20.92 -1.48
N SER A 17 2.36 -20.38 -1.15
CA SER A 17 1.09 -21.13 -1.08
C SER A 17 0.23 -20.93 -2.32
N ILE A 18 0.39 -19.81 -3.03
CA ILE A 18 -0.38 -19.47 -4.23
C ILE A 18 0.54 -18.88 -5.30
N GLU A 19 0.13 -19.00 -6.56
CA GLU A 19 0.77 -18.26 -7.65
C GLU A 19 0.39 -16.78 -7.55
N LEU A 20 1.42 -15.92 -7.60
CA LEU A 20 1.24 -14.48 -7.59
C LEU A 20 1.38 -13.92 -9.00
N PRO A 21 0.45 -13.08 -9.46
CA PRO A 21 0.62 -12.34 -10.69
C PRO A 21 1.83 -11.42 -10.57
N VAL A 22 2.57 -11.29 -11.67
CA VAL A 22 3.70 -10.36 -11.74
C VAL A 22 3.20 -8.91 -11.78
N ILE A 23 4.10 -7.98 -11.49
CA ILE A 23 3.84 -6.55 -11.61
C ILE A 23 3.57 -6.22 -13.07
N GLU A 24 2.41 -5.62 -13.34
CA GLU A 24 2.08 -5.06 -14.64
C GLU A 24 2.57 -3.62 -14.73
N GLU A 25 2.29 -2.78 -13.72
CA GLU A 25 2.61 -1.36 -13.77
C GLU A 25 2.85 -0.80 -12.37
N ILE A 26 3.70 0.23 -12.27
CA ILE A 26 3.76 1.11 -11.10
C ILE A 26 3.25 2.48 -11.54
N ILE A 27 2.06 2.86 -11.05
CA ILE A 27 1.42 4.13 -11.35
C ILE A 27 1.99 5.19 -10.41
N LEU A 28 2.63 6.20 -10.99
CA LEU A 28 3.18 7.32 -10.25
C LEU A 28 2.18 8.49 -10.22
N PRO A 29 2.08 9.22 -9.09
CA PRO A 29 1.35 10.49 -9.03
C PRO A 29 1.92 11.49 -10.05
N ARG A 30 1.09 12.44 -10.50
CA ARG A 30 1.53 13.50 -11.42
C ARG A 30 1.89 14.75 -10.62
N PRO A 31 3.15 15.23 -10.64
CA PRO A 31 3.58 16.38 -9.85
C PRO A 31 2.81 17.66 -10.16
N ASP A 32 2.46 17.86 -11.44
CA ASP A 32 1.84 19.11 -11.94
C ASP A 32 0.31 19.04 -12.02
N SER A 33 -0.32 18.11 -11.29
CA SER A 33 -1.78 18.04 -11.25
C SER A 33 -2.33 19.31 -10.58
N PRO A 34 -3.27 20.06 -11.22
CA PRO A 34 -3.86 21.26 -10.64
C PRO A 34 -4.63 20.99 -9.34
N GLN A 35 -4.93 19.71 -9.05
CA GLN A 35 -5.45 19.22 -7.79
C GLN A 35 -4.29 18.63 -6.96
N ILE A 36 -3.53 19.50 -6.28
CA ILE A 36 -2.36 19.12 -5.47
C ILE A 36 -2.74 18.13 -4.34
N HIS A 37 -4.02 18.10 -3.92
CA HIS A 37 -4.52 17.16 -2.91
C HIS A 37 -4.84 15.75 -3.47
N ASP A 38 -4.84 15.55 -4.80
CA ASP A 38 -5.24 14.28 -5.43
C ASP A 38 -4.05 13.39 -5.82
N ALA A 39 -2.82 13.79 -5.49
CA ALA A 39 -1.59 13.13 -5.93
C ALA A 39 -0.79 12.52 -4.76
N GLU A 40 -1.42 12.13 -3.66
CA GLU A 40 -0.70 11.68 -2.46
C GLU A 40 -0.34 10.19 -2.46
N PHE A 41 -0.83 9.43 -3.45
CA PHE A 41 -0.65 8.00 -3.54
C PHE A 41 -0.08 7.58 -4.88
N ALA A 42 0.80 6.59 -4.83
CA ALA A 42 1.19 5.77 -5.97
C ALA A 42 0.56 4.39 -5.84
N ALA A 43 0.54 3.62 -6.92
CA ALA A 43 -0.02 2.28 -6.93
C ALA A 43 0.90 1.27 -7.63
N ILE A 44 0.91 0.04 -7.13
CA ILE A 44 1.48 -1.13 -7.80
C ILE A 44 0.33 -1.98 -8.31
N CYS A 45 0.29 -2.20 -9.62
CA CYS A 45 -0.71 -2.99 -10.31
C CYS A 45 -0.11 -4.34 -10.72
N LEU A 46 -0.83 -5.43 -10.43
CA LEU A 46 -0.49 -6.77 -10.87
C LEU A 46 -1.29 -7.15 -12.11
N GLN A 47 -0.82 -8.16 -12.84
CA GLN A 47 -1.41 -8.58 -14.13
C GLN A 47 -2.88 -9.02 -14.09
N ASP A 48 -3.37 -9.44 -12.93
CA ASP A 48 -4.77 -9.85 -12.76
C ASP A 48 -5.71 -8.69 -12.41
N GLY A 49 -5.15 -7.46 -12.34
CA GLY A 49 -5.86 -6.23 -11.96
C GLY A 49 -5.80 -5.92 -10.46
N SER A 50 -5.10 -6.72 -9.65
CA SER A 50 -4.88 -6.41 -8.24
C SER A 50 -4.01 -5.19 -8.05
N MET A 51 -4.34 -4.36 -7.05
CA MET A 51 -3.67 -3.08 -6.82
C MET A 51 -3.33 -2.87 -5.35
N GLY A 52 -2.15 -2.29 -5.11
CA GLY A 52 -1.71 -1.85 -3.80
C GLY A 52 -1.28 -0.40 -3.82
N PHE A 53 -1.92 0.41 -2.97
CA PHE A 53 -1.61 1.83 -2.83
C PHE A 53 -0.57 2.08 -1.75
N PHE A 54 0.24 3.11 -1.93
CA PHE A 54 1.17 3.60 -0.93
C PHE A 54 1.27 5.13 -0.96
N TYR A 55 1.41 5.72 0.23
CA TYR A 55 1.48 7.16 0.42
C TYR A 55 2.86 7.70 0.04
N THR A 56 2.93 8.83 -0.65
CA THR A 56 4.17 9.39 -1.21
C THR A 56 4.62 10.68 -0.54
N LEU A 57 3.84 11.25 0.39
CA LEU A 57 4.20 12.51 1.08
C LEU A 57 4.96 12.30 2.39
N LEU A 58 5.48 11.09 2.64
CA LEU A 58 6.43 10.86 3.74
C LEU A 58 7.82 11.32 3.31
N ASP A 59 8.39 12.29 4.02
CA ASP A 59 9.68 12.92 3.72
C ASP A 59 9.76 13.42 2.26
N ASP A 60 10.82 13.06 1.53
CA ASP A 60 11.05 13.42 0.13
C ASP A 60 10.64 12.30 -0.85
N THR A 61 9.85 11.32 -0.40
CA THR A 61 9.46 10.12 -1.17
C THR A 61 8.88 10.48 -2.54
N MET A 62 7.98 11.46 -2.62
CA MET A 62 7.38 11.92 -3.89
C MET A 62 8.44 12.33 -4.92
N GLN A 63 9.36 13.21 -4.52
CA GLN A 63 10.39 13.72 -5.40
C GLN A 63 11.29 12.58 -5.87
N ARG A 64 11.73 11.75 -4.92
CA ARG A 64 12.62 10.63 -5.17
C ARG A 64 11.99 9.54 -6.03
N LEU A 65 10.69 9.30 -5.90
CA LEU A 65 9.94 8.38 -6.74
C LEU A 65 10.04 8.76 -8.22
N HIS A 66 10.07 10.06 -8.55
CA HIS A 66 10.23 10.52 -9.94
C HIS A 66 11.68 10.56 -10.43
N THR A 67 12.66 10.70 -9.53
CA THR A 67 14.07 10.87 -9.93
C THR A 67 14.90 9.59 -9.84
N GLU A 68 14.53 8.65 -8.96
CA GLU A 68 15.32 7.46 -8.62
C GLU A 68 14.69 6.16 -9.13
N ILE A 69 13.37 6.12 -9.32
CA ILE A 69 12.66 4.89 -9.67
C ILE A 69 12.36 4.83 -11.17
N ASP A 70 12.92 3.80 -11.80
CA ASP A 70 12.48 3.34 -13.12
C ASP A 70 11.30 2.37 -12.94
N ALA A 71 10.08 2.88 -13.11
CA ALA A 71 8.85 2.10 -12.96
C ALA A 71 8.77 0.93 -13.96
N ASP A 72 9.24 1.12 -15.20
CA ASP A 72 9.17 0.10 -16.24
C ASP A 72 10.15 -1.06 -15.96
N ALA A 73 11.25 -0.80 -15.25
CA ALA A 73 12.16 -1.85 -14.79
C ALA A 73 11.51 -2.86 -13.83
N TRP A 74 10.32 -2.58 -13.30
CA TRP A 74 9.57 -3.49 -12.44
C TRP A 74 8.54 -4.35 -13.17
N ARG A 75 8.19 -4.01 -14.42
CA ARG A 75 7.24 -4.78 -15.21
C ARG A 75 7.70 -6.23 -15.38
N GLY A 76 6.79 -7.17 -15.16
CA GLY A 76 7.05 -8.61 -15.23
C GLY A 76 7.81 -9.19 -14.03
N LYS A 77 8.19 -8.39 -13.02
CA LYS A 77 8.85 -8.91 -11.81
C LYS A 77 7.84 -9.41 -10.78
N SER A 78 8.27 -10.34 -9.94
CA SER A 78 7.48 -10.79 -8.79
C SER A 78 7.30 -9.63 -7.79
N PRO A 79 6.08 -9.40 -7.27
CA PRO A 79 5.84 -8.37 -6.26
C PRO A 79 6.59 -8.64 -4.94
N ILE A 80 7.02 -9.88 -4.69
CA ILE A 80 7.80 -10.23 -3.48
C ILE A 80 9.18 -9.59 -3.47
N MET A 81 9.78 -9.38 -4.65
CA MET A 81 11.03 -8.64 -4.76
C MET A 81 10.87 -7.24 -4.16
N LEU A 82 9.73 -6.61 -4.42
CA LEU A 82 9.45 -5.27 -3.93
C LEU A 82 9.00 -5.27 -2.46
N ALA A 83 8.17 -6.22 -2.04
CA ALA A 83 7.69 -6.35 -0.66
C ALA A 83 8.81 -6.41 0.39
N ARG A 84 9.94 -7.05 0.06
CA ARG A 84 11.11 -7.17 0.95
C ARG A 84 11.71 -5.82 1.36
N HIS A 85 11.58 -4.80 0.52
CA HIS A 85 12.07 -3.46 0.82
C HIS A 85 11.29 -2.76 1.95
N TYR A 86 10.14 -3.28 2.38
CA TYR A 86 9.40 -2.75 3.54
C TYR A 86 10.22 -2.77 4.86
N GLY A 87 11.22 -3.65 4.94
CA GLY A 87 12.09 -3.80 6.10
C GLY A 87 13.25 -2.79 6.15
N GLU A 88 13.44 -2.01 5.09
CA GLU A 88 14.55 -1.07 4.98
C GLU A 88 14.28 0.23 5.76
N SER A 89 15.37 0.96 6.05
CA SER A 89 15.29 2.26 6.70
C SER A 89 14.93 3.39 5.74
N ASP A 90 15.13 3.19 4.44
CA ASP A 90 14.85 4.19 3.42
C ASP A 90 13.32 4.38 3.23
N PRO A 91 12.78 5.61 3.40
CA PRO A 91 11.34 5.86 3.30
C PRO A 91 10.73 5.48 1.95
N LEU A 92 11.45 5.70 0.85
CA LEU A 92 10.98 5.37 -0.49
C LEU A 92 10.91 3.86 -0.69
N ALA A 93 12.01 3.14 -0.40
CA ALA A 93 12.05 1.68 -0.47
C ALA A 93 10.95 1.05 0.40
N ARG A 94 10.76 1.59 1.61
CA ARG A 94 9.72 1.13 2.53
C ARG A 94 8.32 1.39 1.99
N SER A 95 8.05 2.56 1.44
CA SER A 95 6.73 2.91 0.88
C SER A 95 6.37 2.01 -0.31
N MET A 96 7.32 1.77 -1.22
CA MET A 96 7.14 0.84 -2.34
C MET A 96 6.92 -0.61 -1.86
N GLY A 97 7.67 -1.05 -0.85
CA GLY A 97 7.48 -2.36 -0.24
C GLY A 97 6.09 -2.53 0.38
N LEU A 98 5.56 -1.50 1.05
CA LEU A 98 4.19 -1.51 1.56
C LEU A 98 3.16 -1.60 0.43
N GLY A 99 3.35 -0.86 -0.66
CA GLY A 99 2.48 -0.93 -1.83
C GLY A 99 2.43 -2.34 -2.43
N ALA A 100 3.58 -3.04 -2.48
CA ALA A 100 3.64 -4.42 -2.97
C ALA A 100 2.90 -5.40 -2.04
N ILE A 101 3.07 -5.25 -0.72
CA ILE A 101 2.34 -6.04 0.29
C ILE A 101 0.83 -5.82 0.14
N SER A 102 0.40 -4.58 -0.05
CA SER A 102 -1.01 -4.23 -0.30
C SER A 102 -1.56 -4.88 -1.57
N ALA A 103 -0.78 -4.91 -2.67
CA ALA A 103 -1.18 -5.54 -3.92
C ALA A 103 -1.35 -7.06 -3.78
N VAL A 104 -0.41 -7.72 -3.10
CA VAL A 104 -0.51 -9.16 -2.78
C VAL A 104 -1.70 -9.47 -1.89
N THR A 105 -1.98 -8.60 -0.90
CA THR A 105 -3.14 -8.73 -0.02
C THR A 105 -4.44 -8.61 -0.81
N GLN A 106 -4.53 -7.65 -1.74
CA GLN A 106 -5.72 -7.46 -2.57
C GLN A 106 -5.94 -8.67 -3.51
N HIS A 107 -4.88 -9.22 -4.10
CA HIS A 107 -4.93 -10.48 -4.87
C HIS A 107 -5.47 -11.64 -4.02
N LEU A 108 -4.95 -11.81 -2.80
CA LEU A 108 -5.43 -12.85 -1.88
C LEU A 108 -6.93 -12.69 -1.57
N PHE A 109 -7.40 -11.48 -1.30
CA PHE A 109 -8.83 -11.20 -1.09
C PHE A 109 -9.66 -11.54 -2.33
N ARG A 110 -9.18 -11.17 -3.52
CA ARG A 110 -9.84 -11.47 -4.78
C ARG A 110 -10.03 -12.97 -5.00
N ILE A 111 -8.96 -13.77 -4.87
CA ILE A 111 -9.04 -15.21 -5.15
C ILE A 111 -9.74 -16.01 -4.05
N SER A 112 -9.80 -15.47 -2.83
CA SER A 112 -10.56 -16.08 -1.73
C SER A 112 -12.05 -15.76 -1.76
N GLY A 113 -12.50 -14.89 -2.68
CA GLY A 113 -13.88 -14.41 -2.72
C GLY A 113 -14.23 -13.55 -1.50
N TYR A 114 -13.25 -12.87 -0.91
CA TYR A 114 -13.48 -11.97 0.21
C TYR A 114 -14.22 -10.72 -0.28
N GLU A 115 -15.41 -10.50 0.27
CA GLU A 115 -16.21 -9.31 0.05
C GLU A 115 -16.08 -8.38 1.27
N PRO A 116 -15.45 -7.20 1.12
CA PRO A 116 -15.40 -6.21 2.19
C PRO A 116 -16.82 -5.77 2.58
N ASP A 117 -17.04 -5.61 3.89
CA ASP A 117 -18.29 -5.08 4.41
C ASP A 117 -18.48 -3.62 3.94
N THR A 118 -19.67 -3.29 3.41
CA THR A 118 -20.02 -1.93 3.00
C THR A 118 -20.49 -1.13 4.22
N GLN A 119 -19.56 -0.82 5.12
CA GLN A 119 -19.86 0.01 6.29
C GLN A 119 -19.99 1.48 5.89
N THR A 120 -20.96 2.18 6.49
CA THR A 120 -21.33 3.55 6.13
C THR A 120 -20.46 4.63 6.79
N ASN A 121 -19.53 4.25 7.69
CA ASN A 121 -18.61 5.20 8.34
C ASN A 121 -17.22 4.58 8.62
N SER A 122 -16.21 5.44 8.79
CA SER A 122 -14.80 5.05 9.04
C SER A 122 -14.54 4.42 10.41
N MET A 123 -15.54 4.40 11.31
CA MET A 123 -15.44 3.77 12.63
C MET A 123 -15.92 2.32 12.63
N ALA A 124 -16.44 1.84 11.50
CA ALA A 124 -16.92 0.47 11.29
C ALA A 124 -17.81 -0.01 12.45
N LYS A 125 -17.38 -1.04 13.19
CA LYS A 125 -18.13 -1.68 14.29
C LYS A 125 -17.73 -1.18 15.68
N MET A 126 -16.96 -0.10 15.78
CA MET A 126 -16.57 0.46 17.07
C MET A 126 -17.73 1.23 17.70
N ALA A 127 -18.07 0.88 18.94
CA ALA A 127 -19.06 1.58 19.74
C ALA A 127 -18.34 2.35 20.85
N PHE A 128 -18.53 3.67 20.89
CA PHE A 128 -17.91 4.54 21.90
C PHE A 128 -18.94 5.02 22.91
N SER A 129 -18.52 5.05 24.16
CA SER A 129 -19.18 5.73 25.27
C SER A 129 -18.73 7.19 25.35
N PRO A 130 -19.56 8.12 25.89
CA PRO A 130 -19.13 9.49 26.21
C PRO A 130 -17.91 9.60 27.15
N THR A 131 -17.57 8.52 27.84
CA THR A 131 -16.40 8.45 28.74
C THR A 131 -15.12 7.99 28.05
N ASP A 132 -15.22 7.52 26.81
CA ASP A 132 -14.08 6.98 26.07
C ASP A 132 -13.20 8.11 25.57
N HIS A 133 -11.89 7.85 25.57
CA HIS A 133 -10.89 8.78 25.06
C HIS A 133 -10.26 8.17 23.82
N ILE A 134 -10.41 8.86 22.69
CA ILE A 134 -9.92 8.38 21.39
C ILE A 134 -8.67 9.18 21.01
N GLY A 135 -7.55 8.49 20.86
CA GLY A 135 -6.34 9.06 20.26
C GLY A 135 -6.32 8.76 18.76
N MET A 136 -6.17 9.79 17.92
CA MET A 136 -6.03 9.64 16.48
C MET A 136 -4.65 10.07 16.01
N VAL A 137 -4.05 9.27 15.13
CA VAL A 137 -2.77 9.59 14.47
C VAL A 137 -3.05 9.82 12.99
N GLY A 138 -2.81 11.05 12.54
CA GLY A 138 -3.22 11.53 11.21
C GLY A 138 -4.38 12.53 11.30
N TYR A 139 -4.51 13.39 10.29
CA TYR A 139 -5.57 14.38 10.22
C TYR A 139 -6.70 13.86 9.32
N PHE A 140 -7.82 13.49 9.93
CA PHE A 140 -9.02 13.02 9.25
C PHE A 140 -10.18 13.98 9.56
N PRO A 141 -10.34 15.08 8.81
CA PRO A 141 -11.30 16.15 9.14
C PRO A 141 -12.72 15.68 9.46
N PRO A 142 -13.30 14.67 8.77
CA PRO A 142 -14.63 14.18 9.11
C PRO A 142 -14.74 13.49 10.48
N LEU A 143 -13.62 13.18 11.14
CA LEU A 143 -13.55 12.44 12.41
C LEU A 143 -13.10 13.29 13.62
N VAL A 144 -12.63 14.52 13.40
CA VAL A 144 -12.14 15.46 14.44
C VAL A 144 -13.09 16.63 14.67
#